data_AF-A0A1F5H315-F1
#
_entry.id   AF-A0A1F5H315-F1
#
_cell.length_a   1.000
_cell.length_b   1.000
_cell.length_c   1.000
_cell.angle_alpha   90.00
_cell.angle_beta   90.00
_cell.angle_gamma   90.00
#
_symmetry.space_group_name_H-M   'P 1'
#
loop_
_entity.id
_entity.type
_entity.pdbx_description
1 polymer ?
#
loop_
_entity_poly.entity_id
_entity_poly.type
_entity_poly.pdbx_seq_one_letter_code
_entity_poly.pdbx_strand_id
1 'polypeptide(L)'
;MAKKAFIHYKGIIDHSKKEEIEIEVNRVKEQNLPIVTKYATYEEIAKESKFMPPNLPKNKTLRMLKIGNYPAMADGGVQVKNTAEIGKIWIANIYVNKEETIVRYGVVGS
;
A
#
# COMPACT_ATOMS: atom_id res chain seq x y z
N MET A 1 16.33 -1.60 -17.03
CA MET A 1 15.53 -0.55 -16.37
C MET A 1 14.62 -1.21 -15.35
N ALA A 2 14.71 -0.86 -14.07
CA ALA A 2 13.76 -1.37 -13.07
C ALA A 2 12.33 -0.98 -13.50
N LYS A 3 11.38 -1.92 -13.43
CA LYS A 3 9.95 -1.61 -13.67
C LYS A 3 9.55 -0.54 -12.65
N LYS A 4 9.09 0.62 -13.13
CA LYS A 4 8.63 1.73 -12.28
C LYS A 4 7.45 1.23 -11.43
N ALA A 5 7.53 1.39 -10.11
CA ALA A 5 6.48 0.98 -9.19
C ALA A 5 5.21 1.81 -9.41
N PHE A 6 4.05 1.17 -9.26
CA PHE A 6 2.76 1.83 -9.37
C PHE A 6 1.69 1.12 -8.53
N ILE A 7 0.66 1.88 -8.18
CA ILE A 7 -0.61 1.37 -7.65
C ILE A 7 -1.67 1.61 -8.72
N HIS A 8 -2.52 0.61 -8.97
CA HIS A 8 -3.67 0.71 -9.88
C HIS A 8 -4.92 0.28 -9.15
N TYR A 9 -5.95 1.12 -9.16
CA TYR A 9 -7.22 0.83 -8.51
C TYR A 9 -8.40 1.40 -9.30
N LYS A 10 -9.57 0.79 -9.08
CA LYS A 10 -10.84 1.32 -9.55
C LYS A 10 -11.27 2.47 -8.63
N GLY A 11 -11.44 3.65 -9.21
CA GLY A 11 -11.74 4.90 -8.53
C GLY A 11 -11.09 6.06 -9.26
N ILE A 12 -11.64 7.26 -9.03
CA ILE A 12 -11.11 8.51 -9.56
C ILE A 12 -10.50 9.28 -8.39
N ILE A 13 -9.35 9.90 -8.61
CA ILE A 13 -8.76 10.88 -7.70
C ILE A 13 -8.50 12.16 -8.47
N ASP A 14 -8.58 13.30 -7.78
CA ASP A 14 -8.12 14.56 -8.34
C ASP A 14 -6.58 14.53 -8.48
N HIS A 15 -6.09 14.83 -9.68
CA HIS A 15 -4.67 14.92 -9.99
C HIS A 15 -3.94 15.97 -9.12
N SER A 16 -4.65 17.00 -8.65
CA SER A 16 -4.10 18.01 -7.74
C SER A 16 -3.59 17.43 -6.42
N LYS A 17 -4.07 16.25 -6.01
CA LYS A 17 -3.66 15.57 -4.76
C LYS A 17 -2.26 14.99 -4.79
N LYS A 18 -1.55 15.03 -5.93
CA LYS A 18 -0.20 14.48 -6.06
C LYS A 18 0.74 14.94 -4.94
N GLU A 19 0.78 16.24 -4.68
CA GLU A 19 1.67 16.82 -3.66
C GLU A 19 1.20 16.48 -2.24
N GLU A 20 -0.10 16.58 -1.97
CA GLU A 20 -0.70 16.18 -0.69
C GLU A 20 -0.36 14.73 -0.33
N ILE A 21 -0.48 13.80 -1.29
CA ILE A 21 -0.16 12.38 -1.10
C ILE A 21 1.34 12.19 -0.82
N GLU A 22 2.21 12.91 -1.56
CA GLU A 22 3.65 12.82 -1.36
C GLU A 22 4.06 13.32 0.03
N ILE A 23 3.51 14.45 0.48
CA ILE A 23 3.74 14.99 1.82
C ILE A 23 3.25 13.99 2.88
N GLU A 24 2.02 13.52 2.76
CA GLU A 24 1.40 12.67 3.77
C GLU A 24 2.08 11.31 3.89
N VAL A 25 2.45 10.67 2.76
CA VAL A 25 3.12 9.36 2.81
C VAL A 25 4.50 9.47 3.45
N ASN A 26 5.24 10.56 3.21
CA ASN A 26 6.53 10.78 3.87
C ASN A 26 6.36 11.13 5.35
N ARG A 27 5.33 11.90 5.72
CA ARG A 27 4.97 12.18 7.12
C ARG A 27 4.64 10.88 7.89
N VAL A 28 3.94 9.94 7.27
CA VAL A 28 3.64 8.62 7.85
C VAL A 28 4.89 7.74 7.92
N LYS A 29 5.75 7.81 6.91
CA LYS A 29 7.07 7.15 6.93
C LYS A 29 7.91 7.59 8.13
N GLU A 30 7.91 8.87 8.47
CA GLU A 30 8.65 9.42 9.61
C GLU A 30 8.10 9.06 10.98
N GLN A 31 6.86 8.56 11.07
CA GLN A 31 6.26 8.12 12.34
C GLN A 31 6.82 6.79 12.87
N ASN A 32 7.70 6.11 12.11
CA ASN A 32 8.30 4.85 12.53
C ASN A 32 7.25 3.80 12.94
N LEU A 33 6.17 3.69 12.16
CA LEU A 33 5.07 2.79 12.49
C LEU A 33 5.50 1.34 12.30
N PRO A 34 5.16 0.43 13.23
CA PRO A 34 5.51 -0.97 13.09
C PRO A 34 4.74 -1.59 11.91
N ILE A 35 5.46 -2.39 11.12
CA ILE A 35 4.90 -3.24 10.08
C ILE A 35 4.99 -4.68 10.58
N VAL A 36 3.83 -5.28 10.84
CA VAL A 36 3.74 -6.63 11.39
C VAL A 36 2.99 -7.53 10.42
N THR A 37 3.44 -8.79 10.36
CA THR A 37 2.77 -9.83 9.57
C THR A 37 2.39 -11.01 10.44
N LYS A 38 1.23 -11.60 10.16
CA LYS A 38 0.79 -12.87 10.77
C LYS A 38 0.08 -13.74 9.74
N TYR A 39 -0.01 -15.05 9.99
CA TYR A 39 -0.92 -15.90 9.23
C TYR A 39 -2.36 -15.72 9.75
N ALA A 40 -3.32 -15.63 8.84
CA ALA A 40 -4.73 -15.41 9.14
C ALA A 40 -5.63 -16.06 8.07
N THR A 41 -6.90 -16.34 8.40
CA THR A 41 -7.88 -16.78 7.41
C THR A 41 -8.39 -15.61 6.56
N TYR A 42 -9.08 -15.92 5.45
CA TYR A 42 -9.72 -14.90 4.63
C TYR A 42 -10.69 -14.03 5.45
N GLU A 43 -11.49 -14.64 6.32
CA GLU A 43 -12.51 -13.98 7.14
C GLU A 43 -11.90 -13.07 8.19
N GLU A 44 -10.78 -13.46 8.80
CA GLU A 44 -10.04 -12.64 9.76
C GLU A 44 -9.50 -11.37 9.09
N ILE A 45 -8.89 -11.50 7.91
CA ILE A 45 -8.39 -10.34 7.15
C ILE A 45 -9.56 -9.46 6.72
N ALA A 46 -10.67 -10.03 6.27
CA ALA A 46 -11.85 -9.28 5.82
C ALA A 46 -12.47 -8.41 6.93
N LYS A 47 -12.34 -8.79 8.21
CA LYS A 47 -12.80 -7.98 9.35
C LYS A 47 -11.94 -6.74 9.59
N GLU A 48 -10.65 -6.80 9.26
CA GLU A 48 -9.68 -5.74 9.53
C GLU A 48 -9.31 -4.91 8.28
N SER A 49 -9.66 -5.40 7.09
CA SER A 49 -9.31 -4.78 5.81
C SER A 49 -10.43 -3.89 5.26
N LYS A 50 -10.03 -2.83 4.54
CA LYS A 50 -10.96 -2.02 3.72
C LYS A 50 -11.13 -2.55 2.30
N PHE A 51 -10.25 -3.43 1.83
CA PHE A 51 -10.27 -3.96 0.49
C PHE A 51 -9.72 -5.39 0.42
N MET A 52 -10.48 -6.29 -0.19
CA MET A 52 -10.08 -7.67 -0.43
C MET A 52 -9.92 -7.89 -1.93
N PRO A 53 -8.70 -8.17 -2.44
CA PRO A 53 -8.52 -8.55 -3.83
C PRO A 53 -9.40 -9.74 -4.21
N PRO A 54 -10.08 -9.71 -5.37
CA PRO A 54 -11.12 -10.71 -5.71
C PRO A 54 -10.56 -12.13 -5.87
N ASN A 55 -9.28 -12.27 -6.20
CA ASN A 55 -8.63 -13.56 -6.50
C ASN A 55 -7.86 -14.14 -5.30
N LEU A 56 -8.10 -13.64 -4.08
CA LEU A 56 -7.49 -14.24 -2.89
C LEU A 56 -8.02 -15.66 -2.65
N PRO A 57 -7.15 -16.65 -2.38
CA PRO A 57 -7.60 -17.99 -2.07
C PRO A 57 -8.29 -18.02 -0.70
N LYS A 58 -9.45 -18.68 -0.65
CA LYS A 58 -10.30 -18.79 0.56
C LYS A 58 -10.11 -20.10 1.32
N ASN A 59 -9.45 -21.07 0.71
CA ASN A 59 -9.31 -22.43 1.22
C ASN A 59 -7.98 -22.69 1.96
N LYS A 60 -7.21 -21.64 2.25
CA LYS A 60 -5.92 -21.74 2.95
C LYS A 60 -5.66 -20.49 3.77
N THR A 61 -4.70 -20.59 4.68
CA THR A 61 -4.19 -19.43 5.41
C THR A 61 -3.48 -18.47 4.44
N LEU A 62 -3.74 -17.19 4.67
CA LEU A 62 -3.11 -16.06 3.99
C LEU A 62 -2.15 -15.40 4.97
N ARG A 63 -1.25 -14.57 4.46
CA ARG A 63 -0.46 -13.69 5.31
C ARG A 63 -1.09 -12.30 5.31
N MET A 64 -1.40 -11.83 6.51
CA MET A 64 -1.94 -10.51 6.79
C MET A 64 -0.80 -9.57 7.15
N LEU A 65 -0.83 -8.35 6.61
CA LEU A 65 0.06 -7.25 6.93
C LEU A 65 -0.74 -6.14 7.63
N LYS A 66 -0.16 -5.56 8.68
CA LYS A 66 -0.68 -4.42 9.42
C LYS A 66 0.41 -3.36 9.58
N ILE A 67 0.07 -2.11 9.28
CA ILE A 67 0.96 -0.94 9.44
C ILE A 67 0.35 -0.03 10.51
N GLY A 68 0.91 0.00 11.71
CA GLY A 68 0.33 0.75 12.84
C GLY A 68 -1.19 0.53 12.98
N ASN A 69 -1.96 1.62 12.92
CA ASN A 69 -3.43 1.59 13.00
C ASN A 69 -4.15 1.56 11.65
N TYR A 70 -3.42 1.52 10.52
CA TYR A 70 -4.05 1.43 9.20
C TYR A 70 -4.80 0.09 9.02
N PRO A 71 -5.84 0.03 8.16
CA PRO A 71 -6.52 -1.22 7.84
C PRO A 71 -5.53 -2.31 7.41
N ALA A 72 -5.81 -3.55 7.79
CA ALA A 72 -4.98 -4.68 7.39
C ALA A 72 -5.12 -4.96 5.89
N MET A 73 -4.16 -5.70 5.33
CA MET A 73 -4.24 -6.20 3.96
C MET A 73 -3.59 -7.58 3.82
N ALA A 74 -4.02 -8.34 2.81
CA ALA A 74 -3.31 -9.56 2.45
C ALA A 74 -2.01 -9.21 1.70
N ASP A 75 -0.89 -9.83 2.07
CA ASP A 75 0.41 -9.57 1.47
C ASP A 75 1.30 -10.82 1.48
N GLY A 76 1.96 -11.09 0.35
CA GLY A 76 2.89 -12.21 0.19
C GLY A 76 4.37 -11.82 0.01
N GLY A 77 4.71 -10.51 0.07
CA GLY A 77 6.07 -10.02 -0.19
C GLY A 77 7.11 -10.28 0.90
N VAL A 78 8.20 -9.54 0.92
CA VAL A 78 9.06 -9.40 2.11
C VAL A 78 8.99 -7.94 2.50
N GLN A 79 8.82 -7.68 3.79
CA GLN A 79 8.49 -6.36 4.31
C GLN A 79 9.56 -5.90 5.30
N VAL A 80 9.84 -4.60 5.29
CA VAL A 80 10.62 -3.95 6.35
C VAL A 80 9.85 -4.01 7.68
N LYS A 81 10.52 -3.77 8.81
CA LYS A 81 9.92 -3.90 10.15
C LYS A 81 9.16 -2.66 10.57
N ASN A 82 9.50 -1.50 10.04
CA ASN A 82 8.80 -0.25 10.31
C ASN A 82 8.82 0.69 9.10
N THR A 83 7.96 1.70 9.12
CA THR A 83 7.84 2.63 7.99
C THR A 83 9.08 3.51 7.81
N ALA A 84 9.89 3.75 8.85
CA ALA A 84 11.06 4.61 8.76
C ALA A 84 12.24 3.98 7.98
N GLU A 85 12.25 2.65 7.84
CA GLU A 85 13.19 1.92 6.96
C GLU A 85 12.93 2.16 5.47
N ILE A 86 11.77 2.69 5.09
CA ILE A 86 11.46 3.03 3.71
C ILE A 86 12.21 4.30 3.34
N GLY A 87 12.90 4.32 2.19
CA GLY A 87 13.50 5.53 1.65
C GLY A 87 12.49 6.65 1.37
N LYS A 88 12.96 7.82 0.96
CA LYS A 88 12.06 8.93 0.59
C LYS A 88 11.19 8.53 -0.59
N ILE A 89 9.87 8.71 -0.43
CA ILE A 89 8.88 8.39 -1.46
C ILE A 89 8.60 9.63 -2.29
N TRP A 90 8.49 9.48 -3.60
CA TRP A 90 8.04 10.55 -4.50
C TRP A 90 6.97 10.02 -5.45
N ILE A 91 5.95 10.84 -5.70
CA ILE A 91 4.87 10.54 -6.62
C ILE A 91 5.28 11.06 -8.00
N ALA A 92 5.47 10.15 -8.94
CA ALA A 92 5.90 10.46 -10.29
C ALA A 92 4.77 11.09 -11.10
N ASN A 93 3.61 10.42 -11.11
CA ASN A 93 2.43 10.89 -11.81
C ASN A 93 1.18 10.15 -11.33
N ILE A 94 0.03 10.79 -11.50
CA ILE A 94 -1.30 10.20 -11.34
C ILE A 94 -1.93 10.20 -12.73
N TYR A 95 -2.38 9.04 -13.20
CA TYR A 95 -3.14 8.90 -14.44
C TYR A 95 -4.55 8.45 -14.10
N VAL A 96 -5.56 9.18 -14.55
CA VAL A 96 -6.97 8.79 -14.44
C VAL A 96 -7.48 8.46 -15.83
N ASN A 97 -8.10 7.30 -15.99
CA ASN A 97 -8.78 6.91 -17.22
C ASN A 97 -10.14 6.30 -16.87
N LYS A 98 -11.22 6.98 -17.25
CA LYS A 98 -12.61 6.59 -16.94
C LYS A 98 -12.80 6.37 -15.43
N GLU A 99 -12.84 5.11 -14.99
CA GLU A 99 -13.09 4.71 -13.61
C GLU A 99 -11.84 4.14 -12.93
N GLU A 100 -10.66 4.32 -13.52
CA GLU A 100 -9.42 3.75 -13.01
C GLU A 100 -8.37 4.84 -12.77
N THR A 101 -7.61 4.66 -11.68
CA THR A 101 -6.47 5.52 -11.34
C THR A 101 -5.20 4.68 -11.26
N ILE A 102 -4.12 5.19 -11.87
CA ILE A 102 -2.76 4.67 -11.73
C ILE A 102 -1.89 5.75 -11.07
N VAL A 103 -1.35 5.44 -9.90
CA VAL A 103 -0.36 6.27 -9.21
C VAL A 103 1.01 5.65 -9.41
N ARG A 104 1.89 6.32 -10.16
CA ARG A 104 3.30 5.92 -10.29
C ARG A 104 4.13 6.59 -9.22
N TYR A 105 5.00 5.85 -8.58
CA TYR A 105 5.85 6.36 -7.50
C TYR A 105 7.25 5.75 -7.57
N GLY A 106 8.18 6.34 -6.83
CA GLY A 106 9.51 5.80 -6.60
C GLY A 106 9.93 5.97 -5.14
N VAL A 107 11.00 5.24 -4.78
CA VAL A 107 11.63 5.27 -3.46
C VAL A 107 13.11 5.51 -3.68
N VAL A 108 13.72 6.40 -2.89
CA VAL A 108 15.15 6.74 -2.96
C VAL A 108 15.77 6.67 -1.57
N GLY A 109 16.96 6.07 -1.44
CA GLY A 109 17.72 6.02 -0.19
C GLY A 109 17.20 5.02 0.84
N SER A 110 16.78 3.84 0.37
CA SER A 110 16.49 2.65 1.20
C SER A 110 17.75 1.82 1.44
#